data_AF-A0A7X7XST4-F1
#
_entry.id   AF-A0A7X7XST4-F1
#
_cell.length_a   1.000
_cell.length_b   1.000
_cell.length_c   1.000
_cell.angle_alpha   90.00
_cell.angle_beta   90.00
_cell.angle_gamma   90.00
#
_symmetry.space_group_name_H-M   'P 1'
#
loop_
_entity.id
_entity.type
_entity.pdbx_description
1 polymer ?
#
loop_
_entity_poly.entity_id
_entity_poly.type
_entity_poly.pdbx_seq_one_letter_code
_entity_poly.pdbx_strand_id
1 'polypeptide(L)' 'SGEKTYPSRYPFHELDNIIMTPHSGGFTVESLQRNWLFTFKNVLKFAKGEKIENIIDPEKQY' A
#
# COMPACT_ATOMS: atom_id res chain seq x y z
N SER A 1 3.41 -15.76 18.18
CA SER A 1 4.36 -14.66 17.93
C SER A 1 5.02 -14.95 16.59
N GLY A 2 5.16 -13.94 15.71
CA GLY A 2 5.80 -14.11 14.40
C GLY A 2 7.32 -14.19 14.50
N GLU A 3 7.95 -14.91 13.58
CA GLU A 3 9.41 -14.96 13.43
C GLU A 3 9.95 -13.58 13.03
N LYS A 4 11.14 -13.22 13.51
CA LYS A 4 11.80 -11.96 13.15
C LYS A 4 12.24 -12.05 11.68
N THR A 5 11.71 -11.16 10.84
CA THR A 5 12.09 -11.06 9.43
C THR A 5 12.71 -9.70 9.14
N TYR A 6 13.67 -9.65 8.22
CA TYR A 6 14.24 -8.40 7.74
C TYR A 6 13.49 -7.88 6.51
N PRO A 7 13.42 -6.55 6.29
CA PRO A 7 12.71 -5.98 5.14
C PRO A 7 13.28 -6.37 3.76
N SER A 8 14.48 -6.95 3.72
CA SER A 8 15.17 -7.35 2.50
C SER A 8 16.01 -8.61 2.77
N ARG A 9 16.24 -9.39 1.70
CA ARG A 9 17.21 -10.50 1.69
C ARG A 9 18.67 -10.02 1.71
N TYR A 10 18.90 -8.75 1.39
CA TYR A 10 20.21 -8.11 1.43
C TYR A 10 20.42 -7.41 2.79
N PRO A 11 21.66 -7.33 3.30
CA PRO A 11 21.96 -6.86 4.65
C PRO A 11 21.93 -5.32 4.78
N PHE A 12 20.93 -4.65 4.19
CA PHE A 12 20.77 -3.19 4.31
C PHE A 12 20.58 -2.72 5.76
N HIS A 13 20.18 -3.61 6.68
CA HIS A 13 20.10 -3.32 8.12
C HIS A 13 21.46 -3.20 8.81
N GLU A 14 22.55 -3.60 8.15
CA GLU A 14 23.92 -3.54 8.69
C GLU A 14 24.66 -2.26 8.28
N LEU A 15 24.06 -1.43 7.41
CA LEU A 15 24.69 -0.20 6.94
C LEU A 15 24.46 0.94 7.93
N ASP A 16 25.56 1.46 8.50
CA ASP A 16 25.53 2.50 9.55
C ASP A 16 24.92 3.84 9.08
N ASN A 17 24.87 4.07 7.78
CA ASN A 17 24.36 5.30 7.17
C ASN A 17 22.90 5.19 6.69
N ILE A 18 22.18 4.12 7.04
CA ILE A 18 20.79 3.88 6.63
C ILE A 18 19.90 3.60 7.82
N ILE A 19 18.75 4.30 7.88
CA ILE A 19 17.65 3.97 8.78
C ILE A 19 16.62 3.18 7.99
N MET A 20 16.40 1.91 8.34
CA MET A 20 15.32 1.12 7.78
C MET A 20 14.11 1.09 8.71
N THR A 21 12.93 1.26 8.13
CA THR A 21 11.65 1.09 8.81
C THR A 21 10.90 -0.09 8.19
N PRO A 22 10.00 -0.75 8.94
CA PRO A 22 9.07 -1.70 8.34
C PRO A 22 8.24 -1.05 7.24
N HIS A 23 7.62 -1.85 6.36
CA HIS A 23 6.67 -1.36 5.37
C HIS A 23 5.33 -0.95 6.01
N SER A 24 5.40 0.05 6.89
CA SER A 24 4.29 0.55 7.70
C SER A 24 4.11 2.07 7.56
N GLY A 25 4.90 2.74 6.71
CA GLY A 25 4.85 4.21 6.55
C GLY A 25 3.49 4.76 6.11
N GLY A 26 2.72 3.98 5.33
CA GLY A 26 1.35 4.32 4.93
C GLY A 26 0.26 3.79 5.87
N PHE A 27 0.61 3.07 6.94
CA PHE A 27 -0.34 2.38 7.82
C PHE A 27 -0.66 3.20 9.07
N THR A 28 -1.30 4.35 8.86
CA THR A 28 -1.90 5.12 9.95
C THR A 28 -3.38 4.79 10.10
N VAL A 29 -3.98 5.11 11.26
CA VAL A 29 -5.43 4.90 11.50
C VAL A 29 -6.25 5.64 10.44
N GLU A 30 -5.85 6.86 10.10
CA GLU A 30 -6.53 7.70 9.13
C GLU A 30 -6.36 7.15 7.71
N SER A 31 -5.18 6.62 7.38
CA SER A 31 -4.92 6.02 6.07
C SER A 31 -5.75 4.74 5.89
N LEU A 32 -5.86 3.93 6.94
CA LEU A 32 -6.74 2.77 6.95
C LEU A 32 -8.19 3.19 6.65
N GLN A 33 -8.75 4.12 7.43
CA GLN A 33 -10.12 4.60 7.24
C GLN A 33 -10.37 5.15 5.83
N ARG A 34 -9.47 6.00 5.31
CA ARG A 34 -9.58 6.56 3.95
C ARG A 34 -9.54 5.47 2.88
N ASN A 35 -8.61 4.52 2.99
CA ASN A 35 -8.44 3.44 2.02
C ASN A 35 -9.67 2.53 1.97
N TRP A 36 -10.23 2.17 3.13
CA TRP A 36 -11.46 1.38 3.21
C TRP A 36 -12.64 2.10 2.56
N LEU A 37 -12.88 3.36 2.94
CA LEU A 37 -13.98 4.14 2.38
C LEU A 37 -13.86 4.33 0.87
N PHE A 38 -12.65 4.63 0.37
CA PHE A 38 -12.38 4.77 -1.07
C PHE A 38 -12.63 3.46 -1.82
N THR A 39 -12.16 2.34 -1.28
CA THR A 39 -12.34 1.00 -1.87
C THR A 39 -13.83 0.67 -2.01
N PHE A 40 -14.60 0.80 -0.92
CA PHE A 40 -16.03 0.51 -0.96
C PHE A 40 -16.80 1.42 -1.91
N LYS A 41 -16.45 2.72 -1.98
CA LYS A 41 -17.06 3.64 -2.93
C LYS A 41 -16.85 3.18 -4.38
N ASN A 42 -15.65 2.76 -4.74
CA ASN A 42 -15.38 2.27 -6.10
C ASN A 42 -16.09 0.94 -6.39
N VAL A 43 -16.16 0.01 -5.43
CA VAL A 43 -16.92 -1.24 -5.59
C VAL A 43 -18.40 -0.96 -5.86
N LEU A 44 -19.00 -0.03 -5.10
CA LEU A 44 -20.41 0.35 -5.28
C LEU A 44 -20.66 1.06 -6.61
N LYS A 45 -19.78 1.99 -7.02
CA LYS A 45 -19.84 2.65 -8.33
C LYS A 45 -19.78 1.62 -9.45
N PHE A 46 -18.83 0.68 -9.38
CA PHE A 46 -18.67 -0.40 -10.35
C PHE A 46 -19.95 -1.25 -10.47
N ALA A 47 -20.52 -1.68 -9.34
CA ALA A 47 -21.74 -2.48 -9.32
C ALA A 47 -22.95 -1.77 -9.95
N LYS A 48 -22.95 -0.44 -9.98
CA LYS A 48 -24.00 0.39 -10.60
C LYS A 48 -23.71 0.77 -12.06
N GLY A 49 -22.56 0.36 -12.62
CA GLY A 49 -22.10 0.81 -13.93
C GLY A 49 -21.66 2.28 -13.96
N GLU A 50 -21.40 2.88 -12.79
CA GLU A 50 -20.89 4.24 -12.69
C GLU A 50 -19.36 4.28 -12.91
N LYS A 51 -18.83 5.45 -13.28
CA LYS A 51 -17.40 5.65 -13.47
C LYS A 51 -16.63 5.52 -12.15
N ILE A 52 -15.68 4.59 -12.11
CA ILE A 52 -14.74 4.39 -11.00
C ILE A 52 -13.48 5.26 -11.12
N GLU A 53 -12.78 5.45 -10.00
CA GLU A 53 -11.59 6.28 -9.87
C GLU A 53 -10.32 5.42 -9.75
N ASN A 54 -9.14 6.01 -10.01
CA ASN A 54 -7.82 5.37 -9.95
C ASN A 54 -7.66 4.12 -10.84
N ILE A 55 -8.20 4.17 -12.06
CA ILE A 55 -7.91 3.15 -13.08
C ILE A 55 -6.48 3.32 -13.59
N ILE A 56 -5.70 2.26 -13.48
CA ILE A 56 -4.34 2.17 -14.01
C ILE A 56 -4.39 1.35 -15.30
N ASP A 57 -3.74 1.86 -16.35
CA ASP A 57 -3.55 1.17 -17.63
C ASP A 57 -2.21 0.42 -17.61
N PRO A 58 -2.20 -0.93 -17.55
CA PRO A 58 -0.96 -1.69 -17.44
C PRO A 58 -0.05 -1.55 -18.67
N GLU A 59 -0.63 -1.26 -19.84
CA GLU A 59 0.10 -1.18 -21.11
C GLU A 59 0.82 0.15 -21.28
N LYS A 60 0.36 1.20 -20.59
CA LYS A 60 0.98 2.54 -20.71
C LYS A 60 2.28 2.68 -19.95
N GLN A 61 2.61 1.75 -19.05
CA GLN A 61 3.68 1.90 -18.05
C GLN A 61 3.67 3.33 -17.44
N TYR A 62 4.70 3.72 -16.70
CA TYR A 62 4.76 5.04 -16.05
C TYR A 62 5.17 6.15 -17.00
#